data_AF-A0A423LKQ9-F1
#
_entry.id   AF-A0A423LKQ9-F1
#
_cell.length_a   1.000
_cell.length_b   1.000
_cell.length_c   1.000
_cell.angle_alpha   90.00
_cell.angle_beta   90.00
_cell.angle_gamma   90.00
#
_symmetry.space_group_name_H-M   'P 1'
#
loop_
_entity.id
_entity.type
_entity.pdbx_description
1 polymer ?
#
loop_
_entity_poly.entity_id
_entity_poly.type
_entity_poly.pdbx_seq_one_letter_code
_entity_poly.pdbx_strand_id
1 'polypeptide(L)'
;MTFEVGYDSNVALTELVRQEMAANQYKDLEWVDGEAMDYLQKLSFLGATGIDVAFAYVRGYAIVKGIFDALTEGGRGGQIAHTLILDKNQKVMQEWVYNLTPQALGPLLMALSTSPRSFSAEDDEDSKSYNNDEAYLIQQQAIERCLSWISKKTNANLQFEEAIVCMNRDGIRPPQAGLMFCKNKLKLDLFMNERVLGHIPGNNRMRERYSENAKLLGARMNSHCTYSSTYTGPAFAPIQKVKAFYKGPNID
;
A
#
# COMPACT_ATOMS: atom_id res chain seq x y z
N MET A 1 32.10 -12.85 -1.49
CA MET A 1 31.86 -13.29 -2.88
C MET A 1 30.76 -12.38 -3.42
N THR A 2 31.12 -11.37 -4.21
CA THR A 2 30.19 -10.35 -4.71
C THR A 2 29.69 -10.82 -6.07
N PHE A 3 28.44 -11.22 -6.16
CA PHE A 3 27.81 -11.53 -7.44
C PHE A 3 27.47 -10.21 -8.14
N GLU A 4 28.08 -9.94 -9.30
CA GLU A 4 27.56 -8.95 -10.25
C GLU A 4 26.31 -9.56 -10.89
N VAL A 5 25.15 -9.10 -10.42
CA VAL A 5 23.85 -9.57 -10.90
C VAL A 5 23.47 -8.73 -12.11
N GLY A 6 23.34 -9.37 -13.28
CA GLY A 6 22.90 -8.73 -14.52
C GLY A 6 21.47 -8.17 -14.44
N TYR A 7 21.09 -7.34 -15.42
CA TYR A 7 19.80 -6.64 -15.49
C TYR A 7 18.58 -7.54 -15.21
N ASP A 8 18.44 -8.65 -15.95
CA ASP A 8 17.34 -9.61 -15.77
C ASP A 8 17.45 -10.41 -14.46
N SER A 9 18.68 -10.58 -13.97
CA SER A 9 18.95 -11.36 -12.77
C SER A 9 18.52 -10.62 -11.49
N ASN A 10 18.49 -9.28 -11.49
CA ASN A 10 18.02 -8.50 -10.34
C ASN A 10 16.51 -8.62 -10.15
N VAL A 11 15.76 -8.58 -11.27
CA VAL A 11 14.31 -8.80 -11.26
C VAL A 11 14.01 -10.23 -10.84
N ALA A 12 14.72 -11.21 -11.38
CA ALA A 12 14.56 -12.62 -11.02
C ALA A 12 14.87 -12.89 -9.53
N LEU A 13 15.91 -12.27 -8.99
CA LEU A 13 16.28 -12.42 -7.58
C LEU A 13 15.24 -11.76 -6.66
N THR A 14 14.74 -10.59 -7.03
CA THR A 14 13.64 -9.93 -6.30
C THR A 14 12.38 -10.81 -6.30
N GLU A 15 12.06 -11.42 -7.43
CA GLU A 15 10.92 -12.33 -7.55
C GLU A 15 11.10 -13.62 -6.76
N LEU A 16 12.30 -14.22 -6.77
CA LEU A 16 12.64 -15.37 -5.94
C LEU A 16 12.40 -15.06 -4.46
N VAL A 17 12.94 -13.95 -3.95
CA VAL A 17 12.78 -13.57 -2.55
C VAL A 17 11.31 -13.36 -2.18
N ARG A 18 10.49 -12.80 -3.07
CA ARG A 18 9.04 -12.65 -2.83
C ARG A 18 8.31 -13.98 -2.75
N GLN A 19 8.68 -14.93 -3.62
CA GLN A 19 8.09 -16.26 -3.62
C GLN A 19 8.44 -17.01 -2.33
N GLU A 20 9.70 -16.93 -1.89
CA GLU A 20 10.15 -17.51 -0.63
C GLU A 20 9.48 -16.84 0.58
N MET A 21 9.34 -15.52 0.58
CA MET A 21 8.58 -14.80 1.60
C MET A 21 7.13 -15.27 1.64
N ALA A 22 6.47 -15.40 0.49
CA ALA A 22 5.08 -15.87 0.42
C ALA A 22 4.94 -17.31 0.93
N ALA A 23 5.89 -18.19 0.61
CA ALA A 23 5.95 -19.56 1.12
C ALA A 23 6.18 -19.59 2.65
N ASN A 24 7.00 -18.68 3.17
CA ASN A 24 7.31 -18.52 4.59
C ASN A 24 6.29 -17.65 5.35
N GLN A 25 5.07 -17.49 4.83
CA GLN A 25 4.01 -16.70 5.48
C GLN A 25 4.42 -15.23 5.77
N TYR A 26 5.29 -14.67 4.93
CA TYR A 26 5.87 -13.33 5.01
C TYR A 26 6.68 -13.03 6.28
N LYS A 27 7.15 -14.07 6.97
CA LYS A 27 8.18 -13.95 8.00
C LYS A 27 9.53 -13.74 7.35
N ASP A 28 10.40 -13.02 8.06
CA ASP A 28 11.76 -12.74 7.61
C ASP A 28 12.50 -14.05 7.27
N LEU A 29 13.27 -14.00 6.19
CA LEU A 29 14.08 -15.13 5.73
C LEU A 29 15.41 -15.12 6.49
N GLU A 30 15.64 -16.10 7.36
CA GLU A 30 16.85 -16.17 8.20
C GLU A 30 18.17 -16.17 7.41
N TRP A 31 18.13 -16.57 6.15
CA TRP A 31 19.29 -16.65 5.26
C TRP A 31 19.54 -15.36 4.46
N VAL A 32 18.65 -14.37 4.52
CA VAL A 32 18.83 -13.06 3.88
C VAL A 32 19.21 -12.04 4.94
N ASP A 33 20.31 -11.33 4.72
CA ASP A 33 20.71 -10.23 5.59
C ASP A 33 19.64 -9.13 5.65
N GLY A 34 19.45 -8.53 6.83
CA GLY A 34 18.40 -7.53 7.06
C GLY A 34 18.52 -6.30 6.15
N GLU A 35 19.74 -5.82 5.86
CA GLU A 35 19.95 -4.69 4.95
C GLU A 35 19.64 -5.08 3.50
N ALA A 36 19.98 -6.31 3.11
CA ALA A 36 19.64 -6.83 1.78
C ALA A 36 18.12 -6.99 1.61
N MET A 37 17.43 -7.49 2.63
CA MET A 37 15.97 -7.60 2.63
C MET A 37 15.31 -6.22 2.54
N ASP A 38 15.77 -5.25 3.34
CA ASP A 38 15.28 -3.87 3.30
C ASP A 38 15.47 -3.24 1.91
N TYR A 39 16.61 -3.50 1.27
CA TYR A 39 16.86 -3.03 -0.08
C TYR A 39 15.88 -3.62 -1.11
N LEU A 40 15.65 -4.93 -1.07
CA LEU A 40 14.72 -5.62 -1.96
C LEU A 40 13.27 -5.16 -1.76
N GLN A 41 12.86 -4.87 -0.53
CA GLN A 41 11.54 -4.33 -0.24
C GLN A 41 11.36 -2.93 -0.82
N LYS A 42 12.37 -2.07 -0.71
CA LYS A 42 12.35 -0.73 -1.32
C LYS A 42 12.34 -0.79 -2.85
N LEU A 43 13.18 -1.64 -3.45
CA LEU A 43 13.15 -1.90 -4.90
C LEU A 43 11.78 -2.39 -5.37
N SER A 44 11.17 -3.28 -4.58
CA SER A 44 9.83 -3.80 -4.84
C SER A 44 8.78 -2.70 -4.87
N PHE A 45 8.82 -1.81 -3.87
CA PHE A 45 7.96 -0.63 -3.82
C PHE A 45 8.14 0.25 -5.05
N LEU A 46 9.38 0.56 -5.45
CA LEU A 46 9.65 1.40 -6.62
C LEU A 46 9.08 0.79 -7.92
N GLY A 47 9.24 -0.52 -8.11
CA GLY A 47 8.65 -1.22 -9.26
C GLY A 47 7.13 -1.12 -9.31
N ALA A 48 6.48 -1.20 -8.14
CA ALA A 48 5.03 -1.01 -8.04
C ALA A 48 4.57 0.42 -8.35
N THR A 49 5.44 1.41 -8.20
CA THR A 49 5.17 2.81 -8.58
C THR A 49 5.62 3.15 -10.01
N GLY A 50 5.93 2.15 -10.85
CA GLY A 50 6.31 2.34 -12.25
C GLY A 50 7.77 2.74 -12.48
N ILE A 51 8.61 2.75 -11.43
CA ILE A 51 10.04 3.04 -11.57
C ILE A 51 10.76 1.76 -12.02
N ASP A 52 11.64 1.91 -13.01
CA ASP A 52 12.48 0.81 -13.48
C ASP A 52 13.42 0.33 -12.34
N VAL A 53 13.17 -0.90 -11.89
CA VAL A 53 13.86 -1.51 -10.75
C VAL A 53 15.31 -1.83 -11.06
N ALA A 54 15.62 -2.24 -12.28
CA ALA A 54 16.99 -2.55 -12.66
C ALA A 54 17.83 -1.27 -12.78
N PHE A 55 17.25 -0.20 -13.33
CA PHE A 55 17.86 1.12 -13.30
C PHE A 55 18.07 1.60 -11.86
N ALA A 56 17.05 1.50 -11.00
CA ALA A 56 17.13 1.89 -9.60
C ALA A 56 18.20 1.09 -8.84
N TYR A 57 18.30 -0.21 -9.10
CA TYR A 57 19.30 -1.10 -8.50
C TYR A 57 20.73 -0.64 -8.80
N VAL A 58 21.03 -0.31 -10.06
CA VAL A 58 22.38 0.15 -10.48
C VAL A 58 22.78 1.46 -9.76
N ARG A 59 21.82 2.28 -9.33
CA ARG A 59 22.08 3.54 -8.59
C ARG A 59 22.41 3.30 -7.12
N GLY A 60 22.26 2.07 -6.64
CA GLY A 60 22.62 1.65 -5.29
C GLY A 60 21.60 2.03 -4.22
N TYR A 61 21.81 1.45 -3.04
CA TYR A 61 20.89 1.53 -1.90
C TYR A 61 20.53 2.96 -1.49
N ALA A 62 21.50 3.87 -1.40
CA ALA A 62 21.27 5.24 -0.92
C ALA A 62 20.27 6.01 -1.80
N ILE A 63 20.34 5.84 -3.12
CA ILE A 63 19.41 6.49 -4.07
C ILE A 63 18.03 5.85 -3.95
N VAL A 64 17.95 4.52 -3.91
CA VAL A 64 16.69 3.79 -3.78
C VAL A 64 15.97 4.16 -2.49
N LYS A 65 16.70 4.20 -1.37
CA LYS A 65 16.18 4.66 -0.09
C LYS A 65 15.69 6.11 -0.16
N GLY A 66 16.47 7.01 -0.77
CA GLY A 66 16.07 8.41 -0.93
C GLY A 66 14.75 8.56 -1.71
N ILE A 67 14.56 7.80 -2.79
CA ILE A 67 13.31 7.82 -3.56
C ILE A 67 12.15 7.22 -2.75
N PHE A 68 12.38 6.07 -2.10
CA PHE A 68 11.38 5.44 -1.23
C PHE A 68 10.91 6.39 -0.13
N ASP A 69 11.84 7.02 0.59
CA ASP A 69 11.55 7.98 1.66
C ASP A 69 10.75 9.16 1.10
N ALA A 70 11.17 9.73 -0.04
CA ALA A 70 10.45 10.84 -0.68
C ALA A 70 9.01 10.50 -1.09
N LEU A 71 8.76 9.25 -1.51
CA LEU A 71 7.42 8.79 -1.88
C LEU A 71 6.53 8.47 -0.66
N THR A 72 7.13 8.12 0.48
CA THR A 72 6.42 7.70 1.70
C THR A 72 6.33 8.78 2.79
N GLU A 73 7.09 9.87 2.69
CA GLU A 73 7.07 11.01 3.64
C GLU A 73 5.72 11.76 3.64
N GLY A 74 4.90 11.55 2.60
CA GLY A 74 3.52 12.04 2.50
C GLY A 74 3.36 13.14 1.44
N GLY A 75 2.11 13.34 0.98
CA GLY A 75 1.78 14.34 -0.04
C GLY A 75 2.08 13.93 -1.49
N ARG A 76 2.73 12.77 -1.71
CA ARG A 76 2.94 12.16 -3.04
C ARG A 76 1.87 11.14 -3.43
N GLY A 77 0.90 10.88 -2.54
CA GLY A 77 -0.16 9.88 -2.76
C GLY A 77 -0.92 10.07 -4.08
N GLY A 78 -1.23 11.31 -4.46
CA GLY A 78 -1.88 11.63 -5.74
C GLY A 78 -1.04 11.27 -6.96
N GLN A 79 0.27 11.54 -6.93
CA GLN A 79 1.19 11.22 -8.03
C GLN A 79 1.45 9.72 -8.18
N ILE A 80 1.56 9.00 -7.05
CA ILE A 80 1.64 7.54 -7.06
C ILE A 80 0.35 6.96 -7.64
N ALA A 81 -0.80 7.46 -7.20
CA ALA A 81 -2.11 7.04 -7.69
C ALA A 81 -2.30 7.30 -9.19
N HIS A 82 -1.84 8.46 -9.66
CA HIS A 82 -1.81 8.81 -11.08
C HIS A 82 -1.14 7.72 -11.92
N THR A 83 0.09 7.38 -11.54
CA THR A 83 0.91 6.38 -12.24
C THR A 83 0.19 5.03 -12.23
N LEU A 84 -0.26 4.55 -11.08
CA LEU A 84 -0.97 3.28 -10.94
C LEU A 84 -2.23 3.16 -11.81
N ILE A 85 -2.94 4.27 -12.04
CA ILE A 85 -4.22 4.27 -12.77
C ILE A 85 -4.05 4.51 -14.27
N LEU A 86 -3.10 5.38 -14.65
CA LEU A 86 -3.04 5.94 -16.01
C LEU A 86 -1.80 5.52 -16.81
N ASP A 87 -0.73 5.04 -16.17
CA ASP A 87 0.49 4.67 -16.89
C ASP A 87 0.21 3.55 -17.91
N LYS A 88 0.80 3.65 -19.10
CA LYS A 88 0.64 2.71 -20.22
C LYS A 88 1.08 1.28 -19.89
N ASN A 89 2.03 1.12 -18.98
CA ASN A 89 2.60 -0.17 -18.56
C ASN A 89 1.81 -0.82 -17.42
N GLN A 90 0.47 -0.75 -17.45
CA GLN A 90 -0.42 -1.33 -16.43
C GLN A 90 -0.11 -2.79 -16.09
N LYS A 91 0.27 -3.62 -17.07
CA LYS A 91 0.60 -5.03 -16.84
C LYS A 91 1.81 -5.20 -15.94
N VAL A 92 2.87 -4.42 -16.19
CA VAL A 92 4.10 -4.46 -15.40
C VAL A 92 3.79 -4.05 -13.96
N MET A 93 3.12 -2.91 -13.76
CA MET A 93 2.74 -2.47 -12.41
C MET A 93 1.83 -3.47 -11.70
N GLN A 94 0.88 -4.09 -12.42
CA GLN A 94 0.04 -5.14 -11.86
C GLN A 94 0.89 -6.31 -11.36
N GLU A 95 1.86 -6.79 -12.13
CA GLU A 95 2.77 -7.87 -11.73
C GLU A 95 3.57 -7.49 -10.48
N TRP A 96 4.11 -6.26 -10.43
CA TRP A 96 4.79 -5.75 -9.23
C TRP A 96 3.86 -5.74 -8.01
N VAL A 97 2.68 -5.10 -8.11
CA VAL A 97 1.72 -5.01 -7.00
C VAL A 97 1.22 -6.39 -6.55
N TYR A 98 0.95 -7.28 -7.49
CA TYR A 98 0.49 -8.65 -7.21
C TYR A 98 1.50 -9.42 -6.34
N ASN A 99 2.79 -9.19 -6.53
CA ASN A 99 3.88 -9.87 -5.82
C ASN A 99 4.55 -9.05 -4.71
N LEU A 100 4.05 -7.84 -4.39
CA LEU A 100 4.61 -7.06 -3.29
C LEU A 100 4.57 -7.83 -1.97
N THR A 101 5.66 -7.80 -1.22
CA THR A 101 5.65 -8.25 0.17
C THR A 101 4.79 -7.29 1.02
N PRO A 102 4.24 -7.75 2.15
CA PRO A 102 3.53 -6.90 3.11
C PRO A 102 4.30 -5.63 3.51
N GLN A 103 5.60 -5.75 3.69
CA GLN A 103 6.52 -4.67 4.07
C GLN A 103 6.65 -3.61 2.98
N ALA A 104 6.37 -3.93 1.72
CA ALA A 104 6.34 -2.96 0.62
C ALA A 104 4.91 -2.48 0.31
N LEU A 105 3.92 -3.37 0.39
CA LEU A 105 2.51 -3.05 0.15
C LEU A 105 1.93 -2.15 1.25
N GLY A 106 2.33 -2.33 2.51
CA GLY A 106 1.91 -1.49 3.63
C GLY A 106 2.26 -0.01 3.43
N PRO A 107 3.53 0.35 3.19
CA PRO A 107 3.93 1.72 2.86
C PRO A 107 3.21 2.28 1.64
N LEU A 108 2.95 1.46 0.60
CA LEU A 108 2.19 1.89 -0.58
C LEU A 108 0.76 2.28 -0.21
N LEU A 109 0.05 1.43 0.55
CA LEU A 109 -1.31 1.73 1.02
C LEU A 109 -1.32 2.92 1.98
N MET A 110 -0.27 3.10 2.80
CA MET A 110 -0.11 4.27 3.64
C MET A 110 0.00 5.53 2.79
N ALA A 111 0.93 5.55 1.82
CA ALA A 111 1.18 6.70 0.95
C ALA A 111 -0.08 7.08 0.15
N LEU A 112 -0.79 6.09 -0.39
CA LEU A 112 -2.04 6.30 -1.13
C LEU A 112 -3.18 6.82 -0.24
N SER A 113 -3.20 6.48 1.05
CA SER A 113 -4.20 6.97 2.02
C SER A 113 -3.74 8.19 2.83
N THR A 114 -2.70 8.90 2.38
CA THR A 114 -2.35 10.22 2.93
C THR A 114 -3.39 11.26 2.53
N SER A 115 -3.51 12.32 3.33
CA SER A 115 -4.43 13.42 3.06
C SER A 115 -4.26 13.94 1.63
N PRO A 116 -5.35 13.99 0.84
CA PRO A 116 -5.27 14.42 -0.55
C PRO A 116 -4.76 15.85 -0.67
N ARG A 117 -3.93 16.08 -1.68
CA ARG A 117 -3.41 17.40 -2.02
C ARG A 117 -3.44 17.55 -3.53
N SER A 118 -3.77 18.75 -3.97
CA SER A 118 -3.70 19.12 -5.39
C SER A 118 -2.27 18.91 -5.90
N PHE A 119 -2.15 18.41 -7.13
CA PHE A 119 -0.85 18.11 -7.74
C PHE A 119 -0.94 18.25 -9.26
N SER A 120 0.22 18.33 -9.91
CA SER A 120 0.36 18.17 -11.36
C SER A 120 1.12 16.88 -11.68
N ALA A 121 0.72 16.25 -12.78
CA ALA A 121 1.44 15.16 -13.42
C ALA A 121 1.78 15.57 -14.85
N GLU A 122 3.00 15.24 -15.27
CA GLU A 122 3.43 15.39 -16.65
C GLU A 122 3.17 14.07 -17.36
N ASP A 123 2.34 14.09 -18.40
CA ASP A 123 2.20 12.99 -19.35
C ASP A 123 2.99 13.34 -20.62
N ASP A 124 3.32 12.32 -21.43
CA ASP A 124 4.19 12.44 -22.63
C ASP A 124 3.77 13.58 -23.60
N GLU A 125 2.51 14.03 -23.56
CA GLU A 125 1.95 15.05 -24.45
C GLU A 125 1.34 16.27 -23.73
N ASP A 126 1.00 16.20 -22.44
CA ASP A 126 0.33 17.29 -21.70
C ASP A 126 0.58 17.24 -20.18
N SER A 127 0.61 18.40 -19.53
CA SER A 127 0.60 18.49 -18.06
C SER A 127 -0.84 18.50 -17.56
N LYS A 128 -1.22 17.51 -16.74
CA LYS A 128 -2.55 17.43 -16.12
C LYS A 128 -2.49 17.87 -14.67
N SER A 129 -3.34 18.83 -14.32
CA SER A 129 -3.51 19.29 -12.93
C SER A 129 -4.72 18.62 -12.29
N TYR A 130 -4.59 18.31 -11.00
CA TYR A 130 -5.61 17.68 -10.18
C TYR A 130 -5.89 18.56 -8.97
N ASN A 131 -7.15 18.91 -8.73
CA ASN A 131 -7.56 19.54 -7.48
C ASN A 131 -7.64 18.52 -6.33
N ASN A 132 -7.98 18.96 -5.12
CA ASN A 132 -8.02 18.07 -3.94
C ASN A 132 -9.04 16.92 -4.08
N ASP A 133 -10.21 17.17 -4.66
CA ASP A 133 -11.24 16.15 -4.83
C ASP A 133 -10.84 15.13 -5.90
N GLU A 134 -10.24 15.59 -7.00
CA GLU A 134 -9.72 14.73 -8.06
C GLU A 134 -8.54 13.89 -7.56
N ALA A 135 -7.64 14.48 -6.76
CA ALA A 135 -6.55 13.78 -6.10
C ALA A 135 -7.07 12.71 -5.14
N TYR A 136 -8.10 13.02 -4.34
CA TYR A 136 -8.72 12.05 -3.45
C TYR A 136 -9.36 10.90 -4.25
N LEU A 137 -10.12 11.23 -5.30
CA LEU A 137 -10.77 10.21 -6.12
C LEU A 137 -9.74 9.26 -6.77
N ILE A 138 -8.67 9.80 -7.37
CA ILE A 138 -7.66 8.95 -8.01
C ILE A 138 -6.89 8.10 -6.99
N GLN A 139 -6.63 8.62 -5.78
CA GLN A 139 -6.06 7.84 -4.68
C GLN A 139 -6.98 6.67 -4.28
N GLN A 140 -8.29 6.90 -4.17
CA GLN A 140 -9.24 5.83 -3.88
C GLN A 140 -9.29 4.79 -5.01
N GLN A 141 -9.27 5.23 -6.27
CA GLN A 141 -9.21 4.33 -7.42
C GLN A 141 -7.94 3.48 -7.39
N ALA A 142 -6.78 4.06 -7.05
CA ALA A 142 -5.51 3.35 -6.95
C ALA A 142 -5.53 2.30 -5.84
N ILE A 143 -6.06 2.63 -4.66
CA ILE A 143 -6.22 1.66 -3.57
C ILE A 143 -7.13 0.50 -4.00
N GLU A 144 -8.29 0.80 -4.59
CA GLU A 144 -9.20 -0.24 -5.10
C GLU A 144 -8.52 -1.11 -6.16
N ARG A 145 -7.75 -0.50 -7.06
CA ARG A 145 -7.00 -1.21 -8.10
C ARG A 145 -5.98 -2.18 -7.50
N CYS A 146 -5.17 -1.72 -6.55
CA CYS A 146 -4.20 -2.56 -5.85
C CYS A 146 -4.89 -3.75 -5.16
N LEU A 147 -6.01 -3.52 -4.45
CA LEU A 147 -6.75 -4.60 -3.79
C LEU A 147 -7.38 -5.58 -4.79
N SER A 148 -7.90 -5.08 -5.91
CA SER A 148 -8.45 -5.91 -7.00
C SER A 148 -7.39 -6.72 -7.73
N TRP A 149 -6.13 -6.29 -7.74
CA TRP A 149 -5.01 -7.09 -8.26
C TRP A 149 -4.62 -8.20 -7.30
N ILE A 150 -4.37 -7.88 -6.02
CA ILE A 150 -3.94 -8.89 -5.05
C ILE A 150 -5.04 -9.89 -4.71
N SER A 151 -6.33 -9.53 -4.83
CA SER A 151 -7.45 -10.44 -4.54
C SER A 151 -7.51 -11.66 -5.46
N LYS A 152 -6.80 -11.62 -6.59
CA LYS A 152 -6.65 -12.75 -7.52
C LYS A 152 -5.59 -13.76 -7.07
N LYS A 153 -4.84 -13.48 -6.00
CA LYS A 153 -3.76 -14.35 -5.50
C LYS A 153 -4.30 -15.43 -4.59
N THR A 154 -3.72 -16.63 -4.69
CA THR A 154 -3.94 -17.68 -3.70
C THR A 154 -3.40 -17.22 -2.33
N ASN A 155 -4.20 -17.36 -1.27
CA ASN A 155 -3.86 -16.86 0.07
C ASN A 155 -3.65 -15.33 0.15
N ALA A 156 -4.32 -14.55 -0.72
CA ALA A 156 -4.29 -13.09 -0.69
C ALA A 156 -4.64 -12.47 0.67
N ASN A 157 -5.44 -13.19 1.49
CA ASN A 157 -5.78 -12.78 2.85
C ASN A 157 -4.55 -12.45 3.69
N LEU A 158 -3.56 -13.35 3.71
CA LEU A 158 -2.37 -13.17 4.55
C LEU A 158 -1.53 -11.98 4.07
N GLN A 159 -1.35 -11.84 2.76
CA GLN A 159 -0.63 -10.70 2.17
C GLN A 159 -1.29 -9.37 2.54
N PHE A 160 -2.62 -9.29 2.42
CA PHE A 160 -3.38 -8.11 2.78
C PHE A 160 -3.32 -7.83 4.28
N GLU A 161 -3.59 -8.83 5.12
CA GLU A 161 -3.62 -8.68 6.57
C GLU A 161 -2.28 -8.18 7.13
N GLU A 162 -1.17 -8.80 6.71
CA GLU A 162 0.17 -8.35 7.10
C GLU A 162 0.53 -6.99 6.47
N ALA A 163 0.06 -6.68 5.26
CA ALA A 163 0.30 -5.36 4.66
C ALA A 163 -0.40 -4.24 5.46
N ILE A 164 -1.61 -4.51 5.95
CA ILE A 164 -2.32 -3.58 6.83
C ILE A 164 -1.60 -3.44 8.18
N VAL A 165 -1.02 -4.51 8.73
CA VAL A 165 -0.15 -4.42 9.92
C VAL A 165 1.08 -3.54 9.63
N CYS A 166 1.75 -3.76 8.49
CA CYS A 166 2.94 -3.04 8.04
C CYS A 166 2.63 -1.67 7.40
N MET A 167 1.39 -1.16 7.51
CA MET A 167 0.96 0.11 6.93
C MET A 167 1.49 1.32 7.71
N ASN A 168 2.81 1.47 7.72
CA ASN A 168 3.58 2.57 8.28
C ASN A 168 4.68 2.98 7.29
N ARG A 169 5.42 4.05 7.61
CA ARG A 169 6.36 4.68 6.66
C ARG A 169 7.44 3.71 6.19
N ASP A 170 7.97 2.93 7.11
CA ASP A 170 9.16 2.11 6.89
C ASP A 170 8.79 0.64 6.55
N GLY A 171 7.50 0.29 6.54
CA GLY A 171 7.04 -1.06 6.22
C GLY A 171 7.34 -2.10 7.30
N ILE A 172 7.74 -1.65 8.48
CA ILE A 172 8.17 -2.52 9.58
C ILE A 172 6.94 -3.11 10.25
N ARG A 173 7.00 -4.39 10.62
CA ARG A 173 5.96 -5.01 11.43
C ARG A 173 6.06 -4.53 12.89
N PRO A 174 5.11 -3.72 13.40
CA PRO A 174 5.17 -3.21 14.76
C PRO A 174 4.75 -4.25 15.80
N PRO A 175 5.14 -4.10 17.08
CA PRO A 175 4.52 -4.86 18.16
C PRO A 175 3.03 -4.51 18.27
N GLN A 176 2.24 -5.40 18.90
CA GLN A 176 0.78 -5.31 18.95
C GLN A 176 0.17 -5.33 17.54
N ALA A 177 0.64 -6.24 16.69
CA ALA A 177 0.27 -6.35 15.28
C ALA A 177 -1.25 -6.40 15.10
N GLY A 178 -1.98 -7.13 15.95
CA GLY A 178 -3.44 -7.18 15.91
C GLY A 178 -4.12 -5.82 16.13
N LEU A 179 -3.61 -5.02 17.08
CA LEU A 179 -4.12 -3.66 17.31
C LEU A 179 -3.78 -2.74 16.13
N MET A 180 -2.58 -2.86 15.58
CA MET A 180 -2.13 -2.07 14.45
C MET A 180 -2.93 -2.40 13.19
N PHE A 181 -3.26 -3.67 12.96
CA PHE A 181 -4.21 -4.06 11.92
C PHE A 181 -5.53 -3.28 12.05
N CYS A 182 -6.17 -3.29 13.22
CA CYS A 182 -7.46 -2.62 13.40
C CYS A 182 -7.39 -1.10 13.20
N LYS A 183 -6.31 -0.45 13.68
CA LYS A 183 -6.11 0.99 13.50
C LYS A 183 -5.91 1.35 12.02
N ASN A 184 -5.04 0.61 11.35
CA ASN A 184 -4.70 0.85 9.95
C ASN A 184 -5.88 0.52 9.02
N LYS A 185 -6.59 -0.58 9.29
CA LYS A 185 -7.82 -0.94 8.58
C LYS A 185 -8.89 0.14 8.72
N LEU A 186 -9.12 0.66 9.93
CA LEU A 186 -10.06 1.76 10.16
C LEU A 186 -9.66 3.01 9.38
N LYS A 187 -8.39 3.39 9.40
CA LYS A 187 -7.89 4.55 8.65
C LYS A 187 -8.15 4.39 7.15
N LEU A 188 -7.82 3.23 6.60
CA LEU A 188 -8.01 2.93 5.17
C LEU A 188 -9.50 2.92 4.80
N ASP A 189 -10.35 2.32 5.64
CA ASP A 189 -11.80 2.27 5.41
C ASP A 189 -12.43 3.66 5.47
N LEU A 190 -12.04 4.51 6.43
CA LEU A 190 -12.53 5.88 6.50
C LEU A 190 -12.11 6.68 5.26
N PHE A 191 -10.86 6.52 4.80
CA PHE A 191 -10.38 7.15 3.57
C PHE A 191 -11.20 6.69 2.35
N MET A 192 -11.50 5.40 2.25
CA MET A 192 -12.24 4.84 1.11
C MET A 192 -13.75 5.08 1.16
N ASN A 193 -14.32 5.28 2.34
CA ASN A 193 -15.75 5.55 2.52
C ASN A 193 -16.15 7.01 2.21
N GLU A 194 -15.19 7.92 2.14
CA GLU A 194 -15.45 9.32 1.79
C GLU A 194 -16.02 9.42 0.36
N ARG A 195 -17.18 10.06 0.22
CA ARG A 195 -17.98 10.06 -1.03
C ARG A 195 -17.57 11.18 -2.00
N VAL A 196 -16.28 11.30 -2.23
CA VAL A 196 -15.72 12.32 -3.15
C VAL A 196 -16.24 12.13 -4.57
N LEU A 197 -16.78 13.21 -5.14
CA LEU A 197 -17.41 13.19 -6.46
C LEU A 197 -18.45 12.06 -6.59
N GLY A 198 -19.18 11.78 -5.51
CA GLY A 198 -20.14 10.67 -5.41
C GLY A 198 -21.41 10.82 -6.25
N HIS A 199 -21.60 11.95 -6.93
CA HIS A 199 -22.69 12.11 -7.90
C HIS A 199 -22.44 11.29 -9.19
N ILE A 200 -21.17 10.89 -9.45
CA ILE A 200 -20.81 10.02 -10.57
C ILE A 200 -21.00 8.55 -10.13
N PRO A 201 -21.93 7.78 -10.72
CA PRO A 201 -22.24 6.42 -10.24
C PRO A 201 -21.04 5.45 -10.23
N GLY A 202 -20.14 5.58 -11.21
CA GLY A 202 -18.93 4.76 -11.31
C GLY A 202 -17.99 4.90 -10.10
N ASN A 203 -17.98 6.07 -9.47
CA ASN A 203 -17.14 6.34 -8.30
C ASN A 203 -17.66 5.56 -7.07
N ASN A 204 -18.97 5.55 -6.84
CA ASN A 204 -19.55 4.79 -5.73
C ASN A 204 -19.36 3.28 -5.92
N ARG A 205 -19.53 2.80 -7.15
CA ARG A 205 -19.28 1.39 -7.48
C ARG A 205 -17.82 0.97 -7.22
N MET A 206 -16.85 1.86 -7.42
CA MET A 206 -15.45 1.60 -7.04
C MET A 206 -15.30 1.41 -5.52
N ARG A 207 -15.95 2.24 -4.70
CA ARG A 207 -15.90 2.11 -3.23
C ARG A 207 -16.58 0.84 -2.74
N GLU A 208 -17.67 0.43 -3.40
CA GLU A 208 -18.33 -0.86 -3.14
C GLU A 208 -17.38 -2.03 -3.41
N ARG A 209 -16.70 -2.05 -4.57
CA ARG A 209 -15.68 -3.08 -4.88
C ARG A 209 -14.54 -3.09 -3.87
N TYR A 210 -14.05 -1.92 -3.45
CA TYR A 210 -13.08 -1.83 -2.37
C TYR A 210 -13.61 -2.51 -1.10
N SER A 211 -14.83 -2.18 -0.68
CA SER A 211 -15.45 -2.73 0.54
C SER A 211 -15.59 -4.25 0.48
N GLU A 212 -16.03 -4.78 -0.66
CA GLU A 212 -16.13 -6.22 -0.92
C GLU A 212 -14.75 -6.90 -0.83
N ASN A 213 -13.75 -6.37 -1.54
CA ASN A 213 -12.39 -6.89 -1.52
C ASN A 213 -11.78 -6.82 -0.12
N ALA A 214 -11.89 -5.68 0.57
CA ALA A 214 -11.33 -5.49 1.91
C ALA A 214 -11.99 -6.41 2.95
N LYS A 215 -13.29 -6.71 2.79
CA LYS A 215 -14.00 -7.68 3.62
C LYS A 215 -13.51 -9.10 3.37
N LEU A 216 -13.36 -9.49 2.09
CA LEU A 216 -12.88 -10.82 1.69
C LEU A 216 -11.43 -11.04 2.10
N LEU A 217 -10.55 -10.09 1.80
CA LEU A 217 -9.12 -10.15 2.09
C LEU A 217 -8.84 -10.12 3.61
N GLY A 218 -9.53 -9.28 4.37
CA GLY A 218 -9.34 -9.20 5.82
C GLY A 218 -10.13 -10.23 6.64
N ALA A 219 -10.74 -11.24 6.01
CA ALA A 219 -11.75 -12.08 6.64
C ALA A 219 -11.30 -12.78 7.94
N ARG A 220 -9.99 -13.07 8.12
CA ARG A 220 -9.49 -13.75 9.33
C ARG A 220 -9.34 -12.78 10.50
N MET A 221 -9.05 -11.50 10.21
CA MET A 221 -8.77 -10.50 11.24
C MET A 221 -9.92 -9.53 11.53
N ASN A 222 -10.80 -9.28 10.56
CA ASN A 222 -11.86 -8.26 10.65
C ASN A 222 -12.77 -8.44 11.88
N SER A 223 -13.14 -9.69 12.22
CA SER A 223 -14.03 -10.00 13.36
C SER A 223 -13.39 -9.74 14.73
N HIS A 224 -12.07 -9.60 14.79
CA HIS A 224 -11.35 -9.32 16.03
C HIS A 224 -11.21 -7.83 16.33
N CYS A 225 -11.57 -6.97 15.37
CA CYS A 225 -11.54 -5.53 15.54
C CYS A 225 -12.84 -5.00 16.15
N THR A 226 -12.70 -4.19 17.19
CA THR A 226 -13.81 -3.46 17.79
C THR A 226 -13.46 -1.98 17.88
N TYR A 227 -14.46 -1.12 17.63
CA TYR A 227 -14.27 0.32 17.59
C TYR A 227 -15.21 0.98 18.60
N SER A 228 -14.70 1.94 19.38
CA SER A 228 -15.55 2.79 20.22
C SER A 228 -15.36 4.25 19.83
N SER A 229 -16.49 4.95 19.65
CA SER A 229 -16.50 6.38 19.33
C SER A 229 -16.82 7.18 20.59
N THR A 230 -15.95 8.13 20.89
CA THR A 230 -16.18 9.15 21.93
C THR A 230 -16.37 10.49 21.26
N TYR A 231 -17.43 11.20 21.61
CA TYR A 231 -17.71 12.55 21.12
C TYR A 231 -17.33 13.55 22.19
N THR A 232 -16.55 14.56 21.82
CA THR A 232 -16.08 15.61 22.72
C THR A 232 -16.37 16.98 22.11
N GLY A 233 -16.74 17.97 22.93
CA GLY A 233 -17.09 19.31 22.45
C GLY A 233 -18.59 19.59 22.42
N PRO A 234 -19.00 20.75 21.88
CA PRO A 234 -20.39 21.19 21.89
C PRO A 234 -21.28 20.30 21.00
N ALA A 235 -22.55 20.13 21.38
CA ALA A 235 -23.50 19.24 20.70
C ALA A 235 -23.71 19.53 19.20
N PHE A 236 -23.46 20.77 18.77
CA PHE A 236 -23.60 21.20 17.37
C PHE A 236 -22.32 21.04 16.53
N ALA A 237 -21.18 20.73 17.14
CA ALA A 237 -19.91 20.46 16.46
C ALA A 237 -19.01 19.50 17.27
N PRO A 238 -19.47 18.27 17.57
CA PRO A 238 -18.69 17.34 18.36
C PRO A 238 -17.51 16.79 17.55
N ILE A 239 -16.32 16.80 18.15
CA ILE A 239 -15.15 16.10 17.64
C ILE A 239 -15.32 14.62 17.98
N GLN A 240 -15.41 13.78 16.95
CA GLN A 240 -15.44 12.33 17.10
C GLN A 240 -14.02 11.78 17.19
N LYS A 241 -13.72 11.06 18.27
CA LYS A 241 -12.50 10.27 18.41
C LYS A 241 -12.87 8.80 18.43
N VAL A 242 -12.39 8.05 17.44
CA VAL A 242 -12.58 6.60 17.36
C VAL A 242 -11.34 5.90 17.94
N LYS A 243 -11.56 4.99 18.88
CA LYS A 243 -10.52 4.09 19.41
C LYS A 243 -10.73 2.69 18.84
N ALA A 244 -9.67 2.09 18.32
CA ALA A 244 -9.66 0.70 17.88
C ALA A 244 -9.11 -0.21 18.98
N PHE A 245 -9.67 -1.42 19.08
CA PHE A 245 -9.24 -2.49 19.98
C PHE A 245 -9.20 -3.80 19.20
N TYR A 246 -8.25 -4.66 19.56
CA TYR A 246 -8.12 -6.01 19.03
C TYR A 246 -8.39 -7.04 20.13
N LYS A 247 -9.25 -8.02 19.82
CA LYS A 247 -9.67 -9.10 20.75
C LYS A 247 -9.38 -10.50 20.22
N GLY A 248 -8.50 -10.62 19.23
CA GLY A 248 -8.13 -11.88 18.62
C GLY A 248 -6.94 -12.56 19.32
N PRO A 249 -6.46 -13.68 18.76
CA PRO A 249 -5.27 -14.37 19.26
C PRO A 249 -4.04 -13.47 19.21
N ASN A 250 -3.04 -13.71 20.06
CA ASN A 250 -1.77 -13.01 19.91
C ASN A 250 -1.13 -13.40 18.56
N ILE A 251 -0.83 -12.38 17.76
CA ILE A 251 -0.19 -12.55 16.44
C ILE A 251 1.15 -11.80 16.39
N ASP A 252 1.66 -11.32 17.53
CA ASP A 252 3.00 -10.75 17.60
C ASP A 252 4.06 -11.81 17.25
#